data_AF-A0A354J4P9-F1
#
_entry.id   AF-A0A354J4P9-F1
#
_cell.length_a   1.000
_cell.length_b   1.000
_cell.length_c   1.000
_cell.angle_alpha   90.00
_cell.angle_beta   90.00
_cell.angle_gamma   90.00
#
_symmetry.space_group_name_H-M   'P 1'
#
loop_
_entity.id
_entity.type
_entity.pdbx_description
1 polymer ?
#
loop_
_entity_poly.entity_id
_entity_poly.type
_entity_poly.pdbx_seq_one_letter_code
_entity_poly.pdbx_strand_id
1 'polypeptide(L)' 'SYDGKSYHIVKAGVDARILSTDVAGGFTGTTLGIYCSANHTESDNYADFDWITYKNM' A
#
# COMPACT_ATOMS: atom_id res chain seq x y z
N SER A 1 -0.08 -7.56 11.79
CA SER A 1 -0.05 -8.94 12.29
C SER A 1 1.39 -9.24 12.69
N TYR A 2 1.62 -9.93 13.82
CA TYR A 2 2.96 -10.36 14.24
C TYR A 2 3.18 -11.86 14.03
N ASP A 3 2.14 -12.61 13.68
CA ASP A 3 2.11 -14.08 13.59
C ASP A 3 1.71 -14.60 12.20
N GLY A 4 1.37 -13.70 11.26
CA GLY A 4 0.86 -14.05 9.93
C GLY A 4 -0.53 -14.71 9.94
N LYS A 5 -1.25 -14.68 11.07
CA LYS A 5 -2.56 -15.35 11.25
C LYS A 5 -3.62 -14.40 11.78
N SER A 6 -3.24 -13.57 12.74
CA SER A 6 -4.12 -12.64 13.44
C SER A 6 -3.95 -11.24 12.86
N TYR A 7 -5.04 -10.69 12.31
CA TYR A 7 -5.05 -9.39 11.64
C TYR A 7 -5.98 -8.42 12.36
N HIS A 8 -5.54 -7.16 12.50
CA HIS A 8 -6.35 -6.07 13.03
C HIS A 8 -6.63 -5.07 11.93
N ILE A 9 -7.89 -4.66 11.78
CA ILE A 9 -8.29 -3.62 10.85
C ILE A 9 -7.79 -2.29 11.40
N VAL A 10 -6.91 -1.63 10.66
CA VAL A 10 -6.42 -0.28 11.00
C VAL A 10 -7.43 0.78 10.57
N LYS A 11 -8.06 0.59 9.40
CA LYS A 11 -9.10 1.47 8.88
C LYS A 11 -9.99 0.71 7.89
N ALA A 12 -11.29 0.98 7.94
CA ALA A 12 -12.28 0.52 6.98
C ALA A 12 -13.18 1.70 6.55
N GLY A 13 -13.92 1.52 5.46
CA GLY A 13 -14.88 2.50 4.96
C GLY A 13 -14.25 3.79 4.41
N VAL A 14 -13.03 3.69 3.87
CA VAL A 14 -12.38 4.82 3.17
C VAL A 14 -12.97 4.95 1.78
N ASP A 15 -13.24 6.18 1.34
CA ASP A 15 -13.71 6.45 -0.01
C ASP A 15 -12.56 6.28 -1.03
N ALA A 16 -12.58 5.18 -1.77
CA ALA A 16 -11.57 4.86 -2.76
C ALA A 16 -11.78 5.57 -4.10
N ARG A 17 -12.88 6.32 -4.32
CA ARG A 17 -13.13 7.02 -5.58
C ARG A 17 -12.06 8.06 -5.91
N ILE A 18 -11.38 8.59 -4.88
CA ILE A 18 -10.23 9.48 -5.06
C ILE A 18 -9.08 8.83 -5.89
N LEU A 19 -9.04 7.51 -5.95
CA LEU A 19 -8.04 6.77 -6.73
C LEU A 19 -8.45 6.53 -8.19
N SER A 20 -9.64 6.98 -8.60
CA SER A 20 -10.12 6.83 -9.98
C SER A 20 -9.65 7.99 -10.86
N THR A 21 -9.57 7.74 -12.16
CA THR A 21 -9.28 8.77 -13.18
C THR A 21 -10.27 9.92 -13.12
N ASP A 22 -11.55 9.62 -12.89
CA ASP A 22 -12.63 10.61 -12.94
C ASP A 22 -12.51 11.65 -11.82
N VAL A 23 -11.98 11.25 -10.66
CA VAL A 23 -11.79 12.15 -9.51
C VAL A 23 -10.38 12.73 -9.48
N ALA A 24 -9.36 11.94 -9.81
CA ALA A 24 -7.96 12.37 -9.77
C ALA A 24 -7.54 13.22 -10.99
N GLY A 25 -8.32 13.22 -12.08
CA GLY A 25 -8.06 14.01 -13.29
C GLY A 25 -6.87 13.51 -14.12
N GLY A 26 -6.55 12.21 -14.03
CA GLY A 26 -5.38 11.59 -14.67
C GLY A 26 -5.73 10.57 -15.75
N PHE A 27 -4.69 10.09 -16.45
CA PHE A 27 -4.79 9.08 -17.51
C PHE A 27 -4.37 7.67 -17.08
N THR A 28 -3.94 7.50 -15.82
CA THR A 28 -3.51 6.23 -15.22
C THR A 28 -4.57 5.67 -14.27
N GLY A 29 -4.41 4.41 -13.86
CA GLY A 29 -5.31 3.74 -12.92
C GLY A 29 -4.74 3.58 -11.51
N THR A 30 -5.58 3.04 -10.62
CA THR A 30 -5.18 2.67 -9.26
C THR A 30 -4.13 1.56 -9.28
N THR A 31 -3.06 1.71 -8.49
CA THR A 31 -2.00 0.71 -8.31
C THR A 31 -1.86 0.37 -6.83
N LEU A 32 -1.56 -0.89 -6.53
CA LEU A 32 -1.20 -1.38 -5.20
C LEU A 32 0.25 -1.84 -5.22
N GLY A 33 1.02 -1.45 -4.21
CA GLY A 33 2.42 -1.82 -4.09
C GLY A 33 2.99 -1.54 -2.71
N ILE A 34 4.24 -1.93 -2.53
CA ILE A 34 5.02 -1.68 -1.33
C ILE A 34 5.94 -0.49 -1.60
N TYR A 35 6.08 0.39 -0.62
CA TYR A 35 6.95 1.55 -0.69
C TYR A 35 7.82 1.64 0.56
N CYS A 36 9.11 1.93 0.39
CA CYS A 36 10.06 2.17 1.46
C CYS A 36 10.85 3.45 1.17
N SER A 37 11.13 4.22 2.21
CA SER A 37 11.92 5.45 2.12
C SER A 37 12.54 5.75 3.48
N ALA A 38 13.76 6.28 3.47
CA ALA A 38 14.40 6.88 4.62
C ALA A 38 13.92 8.33 4.89
N ASN A 39 12.83 8.74 4.22
CA ASN A 39 12.23 10.06 4.33
C ASN A 39 13.23 11.20 4.11
N HIS A 40 13.86 11.21 2.92
CA HIS A 40 14.82 12.24 2.50
C HIS A 40 16.11 12.32 3.33
N THR A 41 16.37 11.34 4.19
CA THR A 41 17.58 11.26 5.01
C THR A 41 18.49 10.14 4.50
N GLU A 42 19.81 10.32 4.60
CA GLU A 42 20.76 9.23 4.34
C GLU A 42 20.55 8.10 5.37
N SER A 43 20.61 6.86 4.90
CA SER A 43 20.32 5.68 5.72
C SER A 43 20.98 4.45 5.11
N ASP A 44 21.67 3.70 5.95
CA ASP A 44 22.23 2.38 5.63
C ASP A 44 21.27 1.23 5.99
N ASN A 45 20.05 1.54 6.44
CA ASN A 45 19.04 0.53 6.78
C ASN A 45 18.42 -0.12 5.52
N TYR A 46 17.98 -1.36 5.69
CA TYR A 46 17.31 -2.17 4.67
C TYR A 46 15.85 -2.43 5.06
N ALA A 47 14.99 -2.58 4.04
CA ALA A 47 13.63 -3.05 4.20
C ALA A 47 13.40 -4.23 3.26
N ASP A 48 13.34 -5.42 3.84
CA ASP A 48 13.20 -6.67 3.11
C ASP A 48 11.73 -7.12 3.12
N PHE A 49 11.23 -7.48 1.93
CA PHE A 49 9.85 -7.96 1.75
C PHE A 49 9.91 -9.38 1.18
N ASP A 50 9.42 -10.35 1.95
CA ASP A 50 9.44 -11.76 1.57
C ASP A 50 8.48 -12.05 0.40
N TRP A 51 7.25 -11.52 0.46
CA TRP A 51 6.25 -11.70 -0.60
C TRP A 51 5.16 -10.63 -0.60
N ILE A 52 4.50 -10.47 -1.75
CA ILE A 52 3.24 -9.76 -1.90
C ILE A 52 2.20 -10.72 -2.49
N THR A 53 1.02 -10.79 -1.86
CA THR A 53 -0.10 -11.60 -2.36
C THR A 53 -1.22 -10.67 -2.79
N TYR A 54 -1.69 -10.85 -4.02
CA TYR A 54 -2.89 -10.23 -4.55
C TYR A 54 -3.86 -11.32 -4.96
N LYS A 55 -5.09 -11.24 -4.46
CA LYS A 55 -6.14 -12.22 -4.75
C LYS A 55 -7.44 -11.48 -5.05
N ASN A 56 -8.09 -11.85 -6.15
CA ASN A 56 -9.44 -11.38 -6.44
C ASN A 56 -10.45 -12.05 -5.49
N MET A 57 -11.58 -11.37 -5.25
CA MET A 57 -12.68 -11.93 -4.47
C MET A 57 -13.33 -13.14 -5.16
#